data_AF-A0A163DZQ7-F1
#
_entry.id   AF-A0A163DZQ7-F1
#
_cell.length_a   1.000
_cell.length_b   1.000
_cell.length_c   1.000
_cell.angle_alpha   90.00
_cell.angle_beta   90.00
_cell.angle_gamma   90.00
#
_symmetry.space_group_name_H-M   'P 1'
#
loop_
_entity.id
_entity.type
_entity.pdbx_description
1 polymer ?
#
loop_
_entity_poly.entity_id
_entity_poly.type
_entity_poly.pdbx_seq_one_letter_code
_entity_poly.pdbx_strand_id
1 'polypeptide(L)'
;MSTMEALFVFDEHNNPVLEHTFNGRPPSSSTLLPLYLAHPAPRPSLLYLPATNPATLLYSLVQDQLLFLAPCSADTNPLAVLEFLHRVADVLEDYLGAPLLAAKIEANYDVVAQLLTEMVDGGIVSCTEPNALRDLVDAPSLMKSLLGGVGLPSTTPSSLAPSSTPFSLGRGGSGLSPHLGPSNTAPSTSPVPWRRANVRHTSNEMYVDVVESLSVTLSPSGRPLSAIANGTIAFTAKVSGVPELVLHLGCPGGITNAMSLPVFHPCVRLNRWKERPGELSFVPPDGRFVLAGYEVDLLGPSALDAFSASPAQLPKLAIPATVSVHTSLGPSGSDFQVRLQLNPRFTGKSSAPAPSSASSRGGLGARIAATGGSGTSTAPAIEEMVIHIPLPSSVRNILDLRVARGTGDAAYAPGSTSIEWRISSREIALLMSQDRGGGVGCHATLSGTVVGQQDDEVGESFDDTAVSLSTATYNYDDDQTSSYQSARFASDRKPHNDADADAKRKKMNKVLMPSAATVSFSVKGWLPSGIKVESLNVDAKRSRGLGGGVTPYKGVKYLCILKQSKKKKVKKVKKKKKKEKKEKKKKKKKKKKKKKKKKKEENSTFVSVFD
;
A
#
# COMPACT_ATOMS: atom_id res chain seq x y z
N MET A 1 30.58 11.84 -19.38
CA MET A 1 29.11 11.81 -19.19
C MET A 1 28.82 11.05 -17.93
N SER A 2 27.86 11.52 -17.14
CA SER A 2 27.33 10.84 -15.96
C SER A 2 26.76 9.47 -16.35
N THR A 3 27.37 8.39 -15.87
CA THR A 3 26.99 7.03 -16.28
C THR A 3 27.04 6.07 -15.12
N MET A 4 26.12 5.12 -15.12
CA MET A 4 26.10 4.00 -14.19
C MET A 4 27.11 2.96 -14.63
N GLU A 5 27.95 2.51 -13.71
CA GLU A 5 29.08 1.64 -14.09
C GLU A 5 28.69 0.16 -14.04
N ALA A 6 27.85 -0.23 -13.09
CA ALA A 6 27.41 -1.61 -12.90
C ALA A 6 26.06 -1.71 -12.19
N LEU A 7 25.50 -2.91 -12.22
CA LEU A 7 24.42 -3.35 -11.34
C LEU A 7 24.86 -4.63 -10.60
N PHE A 8 24.81 -4.57 -9.28
CA PHE A 8 25.05 -5.72 -8.40
C PHE A 8 23.76 -6.07 -7.65
N VAL A 9 23.42 -7.35 -7.57
CA VAL A 9 22.26 -7.83 -6.79
C VAL A 9 22.73 -8.87 -5.78
N PHE A 10 22.31 -8.72 -4.53
CA PHE A 10 22.61 -9.63 -3.43
C PHE A 10 21.34 -10.21 -2.82
N ASP A 11 21.45 -11.42 -2.27
CA ASP A 11 20.36 -12.10 -1.56
C ASP A 11 20.19 -11.62 -0.10
N GLU A 12 19.25 -12.24 0.64
CA GLU A 12 19.00 -11.93 2.05
C GLU A 12 20.16 -12.29 3.01
N HIS A 13 21.17 -13.01 2.50
CA HIS A 13 22.38 -13.41 3.20
C HIS A 13 23.62 -12.63 2.71
N ASN A 14 23.42 -11.64 1.84
CA ASN A 14 24.45 -10.84 1.18
C ASN A 14 25.37 -11.63 0.24
N ASN A 15 24.92 -12.77 -0.30
CA ASN A 15 25.63 -13.46 -1.38
C ASN A 15 25.37 -12.73 -2.71
N PRO A 16 26.39 -12.55 -3.58
CA PRO A 16 26.19 -11.98 -4.89
C PRO A 16 25.39 -12.94 -5.77
N VAL A 17 24.27 -12.46 -6.31
CA VAL A 17 23.35 -13.17 -7.21
C VAL A 17 23.59 -12.75 -8.66
N LEU A 18 23.87 -11.47 -8.89
CA LEU A 18 24.09 -10.88 -10.21
C LEU A 18 25.18 -9.83 -10.11
N GLU A 19 26.12 -9.90 -11.04
CA GLU A 19 27.10 -8.84 -11.28
C GLU A 19 27.10 -8.54 -12.78
N HIS A 20 26.78 -7.31 -13.14
CA HIS A 20 26.73 -6.86 -14.52
C HIS A 20 27.37 -5.49 -14.64
N THR A 21 28.45 -5.40 -15.43
CA THR A 21 29.19 -4.15 -15.67
C THR A 21 28.76 -3.56 -16.99
N PHE A 22 28.29 -2.31 -16.97
CA PHE A 22 27.90 -1.58 -18.18
C PHE A 22 29.07 -0.83 -18.80
N ASN A 23 29.94 -0.25 -17.98
CA ASN A 23 31.10 0.50 -18.46
C ASN A 23 32.24 0.53 -17.43
N GLY A 24 33.40 1.01 -17.87
CA GLY A 24 34.52 1.33 -16.99
C GLY A 24 35.06 0.13 -16.21
N ARG A 25 35.56 0.42 -15.00
CA ARG A 25 36.06 -0.56 -14.03
C ARG A 25 35.55 -0.19 -12.64
N PRO A 26 34.26 -0.42 -12.36
CA PRO A 26 33.68 -0.07 -11.06
C PRO A 26 34.38 -0.81 -9.91
N PRO A 27 34.33 -0.28 -8.68
CA PRO A 27 34.73 -1.04 -7.51
C PRO A 27 33.94 -2.35 -7.43
N SER A 28 34.61 -3.44 -7.02
CA SER A 28 33.99 -4.76 -6.96
C SER A 28 32.83 -4.81 -5.97
N SER A 29 31.89 -5.74 -6.22
CA SER A 29 30.80 -6.08 -5.30
C SER A 29 31.31 -6.39 -3.88
N SER A 30 32.43 -7.11 -3.77
CA SER A 30 33.12 -7.47 -2.53
C SER A 30 33.73 -6.27 -1.78
N THR A 31 34.01 -5.18 -2.49
CA THR A 31 34.47 -3.92 -1.88
C THR A 31 33.28 -3.05 -1.46
N LEU A 32 32.26 -2.93 -2.31
CA LEU A 32 31.13 -2.04 -2.08
C LEU A 32 30.18 -2.53 -0.99
N LEU A 33 29.92 -3.85 -0.92
CA LEU A 33 28.97 -4.41 0.03
C LEU A 33 29.37 -4.16 1.50
N PRO A 34 30.61 -4.40 1.95
CA PRO A 34 31.04 -4.05 3.30
C PRO A 34 30.88 -2.55 3.62
N LEU A 35 31.23 -1.67 2.68
CA LEU A 35 31.09 -0.22 2.84
C LEU A 35 29.62 0.21 2.99
N TYR A 36 28.73 -0.40 2.21
CA TYR A 36 27.28 -0.22 2.35
C TYR A 36 26.78 -0.71 3.71
N LEU A 37 27.20 -1.90 4.14
CA LEU A 37 26.74 -2.52 5.38
C LEU A 37 27.26 -1.83 6.63
N ALA A 38 28.42 -1.18 6.56
CA ALA A 38 29.00 -0.37 7.64
C ALA A 38 28.09 0.78 8.10
N HIS A 39 27.18 1.24 7.23
CA HIS A 39 26.20 2.26 7.60
C HIS A 39 25.06 1.65 8.44
N PRO A 40 24.65 2.28 9.56
CA PRO A 40 23.56 1.78 10.40
C PRO A 40 22.20 1.87 9.69
N ALA A 41 21.28 0.98 10.05
CA ALA A 41 19.91 1.03 9.54
C ALA A 41 19.09 2.11 10.29
N PRO A 42 18.22 2.90 9.62
CA PRO A 42 17.87 2.85 8.20
C PRO A 42 18.95 3.47 7.30
N ARG A 43 19.34 2.75 6.24
CA ARG A 43 20.33 3.22 5.27
C ARG A 43 19.65 4.09 4.22
N PRO A 44 20.27 5.21 3.79
CA PRO A 44 19.77 6.00 2.68
C PRO A 44 19.95 5.24 1.35
N SER A 45 19.13 5.58 0.37
CA SER A 45 19.21 5.01 -0.98
C SER A 45 20.41 5.54 -1.80
N LEU A 46 21.10 6.57 -1.32
CA LEU A 46 22.31 7.11 -1.92
C LEU A 46 23.37 7.29 -0.82
N LEU A 47 24.57 6.77 -1.05
CA LEU A 47 25.74 6.93 -0.19
C LEU A 47 26.91 7.46 -0.99
N TYR A 48 27.68 8.37 -0.39
CA TYR A 48 28.98 8.78 -0.93
C TYR A 48 30.08 7.96 -0.24
N LEU A 49 30.89 7.26 -1.04
CA LEU A 49 31.96 6.39 -0.58
C LEU A 49 33.31 6.98 -0.98
N PRO A 50 33.94 7.81 -0.11
CA PRO A 50 35.25 8.41 -0.42
C PRO A 50 36.41 7.41 -0.32
N ALA A 51 36.19 6.26 0.32
CA ALA A 51 37.21 5.22 0.51
C ALA A 51 37.44 4.35 -0.74
N THR A 52 36.62 4.49 -1.78
CA THR A 52 36.85 3.83 -3.07
C THR A 52 37.79 4.67 -3.92
N ASN A 53 38.46 4.04 -4.89
CA ASN A 53 39.31 4.74 -5.85
C ASN A 53 38.85 4.43 -7.29
N PRO A 54 38.18 5.36 -8.00
CA PRO A 54 37.80 6.71 -7.55
C PRO A 54 36.68 6.72 -6.47
N ALA A 55 36.49 7.86 -5.80
CA ALA A 55 35.38 8.05 -4.88
C ALA A 55 34.04 7.80 -5.60
N THR A 56 33.14 7.03 -4.99
CA THR A 56 31.96 6.47 -5.67
C THR A 56 30.67 6.90 -4.99
N LEU A 57 29.69 7.34 -5.78
CA LEU A 57 28.29 7.42 -5.38
C LEU A 57 27.65 6.04 -5.53
N LEU A 58 27.12 5.50 -4.43
CA LEU A 58 26.49 4.19 -4.39
C LEU A 58 24.98 4.34 -4.21
N TYR A 59 24.23 3.94 -5.23
CA TYR A 59 22.77 3.90 -5.20
C TYR A 59 22.29 2.53 -4.75
N SER A 60 21.22 2.48 -3.95
CA SER A 60 20.70 1.23 -3.42
C SER A 60 19.17 1.15 -3.38
N LEU A 61 18.68 -0.06 -3.66
CA LEU A 61 17.28 -0.44 -3.54
C LEU A 61 17.19 -1.80 -2.83
N VAL A 62 16.24 -1.94 -1.91
CA VAL A 62 15.90 -3.24 -1.32
C VAL A 62 14.48 -3.62 -1.75
N GLN A 63 14.35 -4.65 -2.59
CA GLN A 63 13.08 -5.16 -3.12
C GLN A 63 13.04 -6.68 -2.98
N ASP A 64 11.93 -7.23 -2.47
CA ASP A 64 11.76 -8.68 -2.23
C ASP A 64 12.89 -9.37 -1.43
N GLN A 65 13.54 -8.61 -0.53
CA GLN A 65 14.73 -9.01 0.25
C GLN A 65 16.01 -9.19 -0.58
N LEU A 66 16.02 -8.73 -1.83
CA LEU A 66 17.21 -8.56 -2.65
C LEU A 66 17.72 -7.13 -2.48
N LEU A 67 19.04 -6.97 -2.38
CA LEU A 67 19.72 -5.68 -2.35
C LEU A 67 20.32 -5.41 -3.73
N PHE A 68 19.87 -4.34 -4.37
CA PHE A 68 20.44 -3.82 -5.61
C PHE A 68 21.41 -2.69 -5.27
N LEU A 69 22.60 -2.73 -5.85
CA LEU A 69 23.62 -1.69 -5.73
C LEU A 69 24.05 -1.25 -7.13
N ALA A 70 24.08 0.07 -7.37
CA ALA A 70 24.60 0.65 -8.60
C ALA A 70 25.66 1.72 -8.27
N PRO A 71 26.96 1.46 -8.54
CA PRO A 71 28.01 2.46 -8.37
C PRO A 71 28.07 3.45 -9.54
N CYS A 72 28.42 4.70 -9.23
CA CYS A 72 28.73 5.77 -10.17
C CYS A 72 29.95 6.55 -9.64
N SER A 73 31.06 6.60 -10.37
CA SER A 73 32.25 7.38 -9.97
C SER A 73 32.18 8.87 -10.34
N ALA A 74 31.23 9.24 -11.19
CA ALA A 74 31.00 10.61 -11.63
C ALA A 74 29.66 11.14 -11.14
N ASP A 75 29.57 12.45 -10.95
CA ASP A 75 28.32 13.12 -10.64
C ASP A 75 27.25 12.76 -11.67
N THR A 76 26.08 12.32 -11.20
CA THR A 76 25.00 11.76 -12.01
C THR A 76 23.67 12.17 -11.41
N ASN A 77 22.65 12.43 -12.25
CA ASN A 77 21.30 12.74 -11.78
C ASN A 77 20.80 11.61 -10.85
N PRO A 78 20.71 11.85 -9.52
CA PRO A 78 20.45 10.79 -8.57
C PRO A 78 19.11 10.11 -8.78
N LEU A 79 18.09 10.87 -9.20
CA LEU A 79 16.75 10.36 -9.41
C LEU A 79 16.68 9.43 -10.61
N ALA A 80 17.51 9.65 -11.64
CA ALA A 80 17.54 8.78 -12.82
C ALA A 80 18.04 7.38 -12.47
N VAL A 81 19.11 7.27 -11.66
CA VAL A 81 19.66 5.98 -11.21
C VAL A 81 18.70 5.27 -10.26
N LEU A 82 18.10 6.01 -9.31
CA LEU A 82 17.14 5.44 -8.38
C LEU A 82 15.87 4.94 -9.07
N GLU A 83 15.32 5.71 -10.02
CA GLU A 83 14.17 5.28 -10.82
C GLU A 83 14.52 4.07 -11.67
N PHE A 84 15.72 4.04 -12.26
CA PHE A 84 16.19 2.85 -12.98
C PHE A 84 16.24 1.61 -12.09
N LEU A 85 16.77 1.72 -10.85
CA LEU A 85 16.79 0.59 -9.92
C LEU A 85 15.38 0.03 -9.65
N HIS A 86 14.38 0.91 -9.52
CA HIS A 86 12.99 0.50 -9.42
C HIS A 86 12.49 -0.16 -10.71
N ARG A 87 12.76 0.44 -11.87
CA ARG A 87 12.34 -0.09 -13.18
C ARG A 87 12.96 -1.44 -13.50
N VAL A 88 14.24 -1.66 -13.23
CA VAL A 88 14.88 -2.97 -13.47
C VAL A 88 14.31 -4.04 -12.56
N ALA A 89 14.00 -3.72 -11.30
CA ALA A 89 13.32 -4.67 -10.42
C ALA A 89 11.91 -5.01 -10.93
N ASP A 90 11.13 -4.02 -11.37
CA ASP A 90 9.80 -4.23 -11.97
C ASP A 90 9.88 -5.10 -13.26
N VAL A 91 10.81 -4.80 -14.17
CA VAL A 91 11.02 -5.56 -15.41
C VAL A 91 11.43 -7.01 -15.12
N LEU A 92 12.33 -7.23 -14.15
CA LEU A 92 12.72 -8.58 -13.74
C LEU A 92 11.54 -9.34 -13.13
N GLU A 93 10.68 -8.69 -12.34
CA GLU A 93 9.44 -9.31 -11.85
C GLU A 93 8.46 -9.64 -12.99
N ASP A 94 8.36 -8.80 -14.02
CA ASP A 94 7.49 -9.05 -15.17
C ASP A 94 7.95 -10.24 -16.01
N TYR A 95 9.27 -10.42 -16.20
CA TYR A 95 9.83 -11.52 -16.98
C TYR A 95 9.96 -12.82 -16.18
N LEU A 96 10.40 -12.74 -14.92
CA LEU A 96 10.70 -13.90 -14.07
C LEU A 96 9.55 -14.25 -13.09
N GLY A 97 8.53 -13.39 -13.03
CA GLY A 97 7.36 -13.48 -12.18
C GLY A 97 7.59 -12.93 -10.77
N ALA A 98 6.56 -12.31 -10.20
CA ALA A 98 6.56 -11.84 -8.81
C ALA A 98 6.25 -12.97 -7.79
N PRO A 99 6.83 -12.95 -6.57
CA PRO A 99 7.93 -12.08 -6.15
C PRO A 99 9.24 -12.45 -6.85
N LEU A 100 10.15 -11.48 -6.93
CA LEU A 100 11.51 -11.69 -7.43
C LEU A 100 12.30 -12.50 -6.39
N LEU A 101 13.00 -13.53 -6.84
CA LEU A 101 13.77 -14.43 -5.98
C LEU A 101 15.17 -14.63 -6.58
N ALA A 102 16.19 -14.76 -5.74
CA ALA A 102 17.58 -15.02 -6.19
C ALA A 102 17.66 -16.21 -7.16
N ALA A 103 17.04 -17.34 -6.78
CA ALA A 103 17.00 -18.54 -7.62
C ALA A 103 16.32 -18.34 -8.99
N LYS A 104 15.44 -17.35 -9.15
CA LYS A 104 14.83 -17.04 -10.46
C LYS A 104 15.78 -16.24 -11.35
N ILE A 105 16.57 -15.34 -10.78
CA ILE A 105 17.60 -14.57 -11.49
C ILE A 105 18.70 -15.54 -11.94
N GLU A 106 19.19 -16.39 -11.03
CA GLU A 106 20.23 -17.40 -11.33
C GLU A 106 19.79 -18.38 -12.42
N ALA A 107 18.53 -18.84 -12.40
CA ALA A 107 18.02 -19.80 -13.37
C ALA A 107 17.74 -19.21 -14.77
N ASN A 108 17.71 -17.88 -14.92
CA ASN A 108 17.40 -17.19 -16.18
C ASN A 108 18.42 -16.06 -16.45
N TYR A 109 19.69 -16.31 -16.13
CA TYR A 109 20.75 -15.29 -16.24
C TYR A 109 20.93 -14.75 -17.66
N ASP A 110 20.75 -15.61 -18.67
CA ASP A 110 20.75 -15.26 -20.09
C ASP A 110 19.72 -14.17 -20.43
N VAL A 111 18.49 -14.35 -19.96
CA VAL A 111 17.40 -13.39 -20.14
C VAL A 111 17.68 -12.10 -19.37
N VAL A 112 18.18 -12.22 -18.14
CA VAL A 112 18.55 -11.06 -17.30
C VAL A 112 19.65 -10.24 -17.98
N ALA A 113 20.70 -10.88 -18.51
CA ALA A 113 21.78 -10.19 -19.20
C ALA A 113 21.28 -9.46 -20.46
N GLN A 114 20.44 -10.11 -21.28
CA GLN A 114 19.82 -9.47 -22.44
C GLN A 114 18.97 -8.25 -22.05
N LEU A 115 18.14 -8.38 -21.01
CA LEU A 115 17.35 -7.25 -20.49
C LEU A 115 18.26 -6.10 -20.07
N LEU A 116 19.31 -6.36 -19.31
CA LEU A 116 20.23 -5.31 -18.86
C LEU A 116 20.93 -4.60 -20.01
N THR A 117 21.35 -5.34 -21.05
CA THR A 117 21.97 -4.76 -22.24
C THR A 117 21.00 -3.91 -23.06
N GLU A 118 19.72 -4.29 -23.16
CA GLU A 118 18.70 -3.47 -23.85
C GLU A 118 18.27 -2.26 -23.00
N MET A 119 18.27 -2.40 -21.68
CA MET A 119 17.86 -1.33 -20.76
C MET A 119 18.92 -0.25 -20.58
N VAL A 120 20.21 -0.59 -20.70
CA VAL A 120 21.34 0.30 -20.43
C VAL A 120 22.42 0.14 -21.50
N ASP A 121 22.72 1.22 -22.20
CA ASP A 121 23.80 1.29 -23.19
C ASP A 121 24.97 2.11 -22.63
N GLY A 122 26.12 1.46 -22.42
CA GLY A 122 27.33 2.13 -21.92
C GLY A 122 27.15 2.89 -20.59
N GLY A 123 26.19 2.46 -19.76
CA GLY A 123 25.85 3.10 -18.48
C GLY A 123 24.78 4.20 -18.57
N ILE A 124 24.22 4.44 -19.75
CA ILE A 124 23.10 5.34 -20.01
C ILE A 124 21.81 4.53 -20.11
N VAL A 125 20.81 4.88 -19.30
CA VAL A 125 19.49 4.24 -19.34
C VAL A 125 18.80 4.56 -20.67
N SER A 126 18.40 3.53 -21.40
CA SER A 126 17.81 3.62 -22.74
C SER A 126 16.35 3.16 -22.75
N CYS A 127 16.08 1.85 -22.90
CA CYS A 127 14.72 1.32 -23.00
C CYS A 127 14.27 0.62 -21.72
N THR A 128 13.38 1.22 -20.94
CA THR A 128 12.84 0.62 -19.69
C THR A 128 11.37 0.19 -19.80
N GLU A 129 10.78 0.32 -20.99
CA GLU A 129 9.37 0.05 -21.24
C GLU A 129 9.11 -1.44 -21.45
N PRO A 130 8.30 -2.11 -20.60
CA PRO A 130 8.12 -3.57 -20.65
C PRO A 130 7.60 -4.09 -22.00
N ASN A 131 6.74 -3.32 -22.66
CA ASN A 131 6.18 -3.73 -23.95
C ASN A 131 7.19 -3.62 -25.10
N ALA A 132 8.09 -2.63 -25.05
CA ALA A 132 9.18 -2.51 -26.02
C ALA A 132 10.22 -3.61 -25.79
N LEU A 133 10.58 -3.86 -24.52
CA LEU A 133 11.50 -4.94 -24.16
C LEU A 133 11.00 -6.32 -24.61
N ARG A 134 9.68 -6.57 -24.60
CA ARG A 134 9.07 -7.83 -25.08
C ARG A 134 9.18 -8.06 -26.59
N ASP A 135 9.43 -7.00 -27.36
CA ASP A 135 9.70 -7.12 -28.79
C ASP A 135 11.19 -7.34 -29.10
N LEU A 136 12.08 -7.03 -28.15
CA LEU A 136 13.54 -7.12 -28.28
C LEU A 136 14.13 -8.36 -27.59
N VAL A 137 13.55 -8.77 -26.47
CA VAL A 137 14.03 -9.87 -25.63
C VAL A 137 12.98 -10.96 -25.57
N ASP A 138 13.34 -12.15 -26.07
CA ASP A 138 12.51 -13.34 -26.03
C ASP A 138 12.31 -13.80 -24.59
N ALA A 139 11.10 -13.61 -24.06
CA ALA A 139 10.78 -14.13 -22.74
C ALA A 139 10.70 -15.66 -22.79
N PRO A 140 11.34 -16.38 -21.84
CA PRO A 140 11.23 -17.83 -21.76
C PRO A 140 9.75 -18.21 -21.58
N SER A 141 9.34 -19.31 -22.21
CA SER A 141 7.96 -19.81 -22.33
C SER A 141 7.21 -20.09 -21.01
N LEU A 142 7.79 -19.75 -19.85
CA LEU A 142 7.18 -19.82 -18.52
C LEU A 142 5.89 -18.99 -18.42
N MET A 143 5.76 -17.87 -19.17
CA MET A 143 4.53 -17.06 -19.18
C MET A 143 3.33 -17.73 -19.88
N LYS A 144 3.55 -18.71 -20.78
CA LYS A 144 2.44 -19.46 -21.40
C LYS A 144 1.77 -20.44 -20.42
N SER A 145 2.48 -20.86 -19.36
CA SER A 145 1.96 -21.79 -18.35
C SER A 145 1.07 -21.10 -17.30
N LEU A 146 1.32 -19.82 -16.99
CA LEU A 146 0.54 -19.06 -16.00
C LEU A 146 -0.75 -18.43 -16.54
N LEU A 147 -0.95 -18.39 -17.86
CA LEU A 147 -2.19 -17.90 -18.48
C LEU A 147 -3.13 -19.03 -18.97
N GLY A 148 -2.70 -20.30 -18.90
CA GLY A 148 -3.48 -21.47 -19.37
C GLY A 148 -3.79 -22.53 -18.31
N GLY A 149 -3.48 -22.28 -17.03
CA GLY A 149 -3.43 -23.32 -15.99
C GLY A 149 -4.49 -23.25 -14.90
N VAL A 150 -5.77 -23.05 -15.22
CA VAL A 150 -6.89 -23.36 -14.31
C VAL A 150 -7.98 -24.06 -15.11
N GLY A 151 -8.09 -25.36 -14.90
CA GLY A 151 -8.91 -26.26 -15.71
C GLY A 151 -10.41 -26.03 -15.62
N LEU A 152 -11.05 -26.05 -16.78
CA LEU A 152 -12.42 -26.49 -17.01
C LEU A 152 -12.41 -27.29 -18.33
N PRO A 153 -13.01 -28.49 -18.41
CA PRO A 153 -13.17 -29.19 -19.68
C PRO A 153 -14.31 -28.51 -20.44
N SER A 154 -14.00 -27.73 -21.47
CA SER A 154 -15.01 -27.25 -22.41
C SER A 154 -14.62 -27.69 -23.82
N THR A 155 -15.41 -28.61 -24.33
CA THR A 155 -15.36 -29.15 -25.68
C THR A 155 -15.90 -28.14 -26.67
N THR A 156 -15.04 -27.47 -27.44
CA THR A 156 -15.36 -27.02 -28.81
C THR A 156 -14.06 -26.84 -29.62
N PRO A 157 -14.00 -27.30 -30.87
CA PRO A 157 -12.79 -27.33 -31.67
C PRO A 157 -12.54 -25.98 -32.34
N SER A 158 -11.40 -25.35 -32.05
CA SER A 158 -10.90 -24.24 -32.86
C SER A 158 -10.18 -24.81 -34.08
N SER A 159 -10.76 -24.56 -35.24
CA SER A 159 -10.22 -24.85 -36.57
C SER A 159 -8.91 -24.10 -36.80
N LEU A 160 -7.79 -24.81 -36.68
CA LEU A 160 -6.53 -24.48 -37.35
C LEU A 160 -6.57 -25.12 -38.73
N ALA A 161 -6.72 -24.31 -39.77
CA ALA A 161 -6.44 -24.74 -41.14
C ALA A 161 -4.92 -24.74 -41.35
N PRO A 162 -4.29 -25.87 -41.73
CA PRO A 162 -2.91 -25.90 -42.17
C PRO A 162 -2.88 -25.60 -43.67
N SER A 163 -2.27 -24.48 -44.08
CA SER A 163 -1.94 -24.29 -45.49
C SER A 163 -0.75 -25.14 -45.84
N SER A 164 -1.02 -26.26 -46.50
CA SER A 164 -0.07 -27.08 -47.25
C SER A 164 0.46 -26.32 -48.47
N THR A 165 1.78 -26.16 -48.59
CA THR A 165 2.45 -26.17 -49.90
C THR A 165 3.66 -27.10 -49.85
N PRO A 166 3.94 -27.84 -50.93
CA PRO A 166 4.75 -29.05 -50.89
C PRO A 166 6.22 -28.78 -51.16
N PHE A 167 7.04 -29.68 -50.60
CA PHE A 167 8.44 -29.90 -50.94
C PHE A 167 8.63 -30.03 -52.46
N SER A 168 9.56 -29.24 -53.01
CA SER A 168 10.22 -29.56 -54.26
C SER A 168 11.71 -29.73 -53.99
N LEU A 169 12.17 -30.98 -54.11
CA LEU A 169 13.58 -31.36 -54.16
C LEU A 169 14.09 -31.09 -55.58
N GLY A 170 15.01 -30.13 -55.72
CA GLY A 170 15.61 -29.74 -57.00
C GLY A 170 17.02 -29.19 -56.85
N ARG A 171 17.97 -30.10 -56.60
CA ARG A 171 19.36 -30.16 -57.10
C ARG A 171 20.03 -28.84 -57.56
N GLY A 172 21.06 -28.41 -56.82
CA GLY A 172 22.10 -27.49 -57.31
C GLY A 172 22.87 -26.84 -56.17
N GLY A 173 24.10 -27.29 -55.91
CA GLY A 173 24.88 -26.88 -54.75
C GLY A 173 25.49 -25.48 -54.85
N SER A 174 25.71 -24.85 -53.69
CA SER A 174 26.88 -24.05 -53.33
C SER A 174 26.65 -23.39 -51.95
N GLY A 175 27.61 -23.55 -51.04
CA GLY A 175 27.94 -22.59 -49.97
C GLY A 175 26.90 -22.30 -48.88
N LEU A 176 27.03 -22.96 -47.73
CA LEU A 176 26.43 -22.49 -46.47
C LEU A 176 27.27 -21.33 -45.90
N SER A 177 26.83 -20.10 -46.10
CA SER A 177 27.20 -18.94 -45.28
C SER A 177 25.93 -18.33 -44.69
N PRO A 178 25.84 -18.06 -43.38
CA PRO A 178 24.68 -17.42 -42.80
C PRO A 178 24.72 -15.93 -43.14
N HIS A 179 23.98 -15.54 -44.18
CA HIS A 179 23.77 -14.14 -44.53
C HIS A 179 22.74 -13.52 -43.58
N LEU A 180 23.25 -12.81 -42.56
CA LEU A 180 22.50 -11.79 -41.80
C LEU A 180 22.12 -10.65 -42.75
N GLY A 181 20.98 -10.80 -43.44
CA GLY A 181 20.34 -9.75 -44.21
C GLY A 181 18.98 -9.41 -43.61
N PRO A 182 18.55 -8.13 -43.60
CA PRO A 182 17.29 -7.73 -42.99
C PRO A 182 16.13 -8.33 -43.79
N SER A 183 15.28 -9.11 -43.13
CA SER A 183 13.99 -9.49 -43.70
C SER A 183 13.15 -8.22 -43.90
N ASN A 184 12.93 -7.85 -45.15
CA ASN A 184 12.18 -6.65 -45.54
C ASN A 184 10.66 -6.85 -45.43
N THR A 185 10.19 -7.34 -44.27
CA THR A 185 8.84 -7.06 -43.78
C THR A 185 9.01 -5.95 -42.77
N ALA A 186 8.75 -4.69 -43.15
CA ALA A 186 8.78 -3.59 -42.19
C ALA A 186 7.94 -4.01 -40.96
N PRO A 187 8.54 -4.22 -39.77
CA PRO A 187 7.74 -4.44 -38.59
C PRO A 187 6.88 -3.18 -38.48
N SER A 188 5.56 -3.34 -38.35
CA SER A 188 4.69 -2.20 -38.08
C SER A 188 5.10 -1.63 -36.73
N THR A 189 6.06 -0.71 -36.72
CA THR A 189 6.58 -0.12 -35.51
C THR A 189 5.45 0.65 -34.86
N SER A 190 5.25 0.43 -33.57
CA SER A 190 4.22 1.16 -32.85
C SER A 190 4.54 2.65 -32.87
N PRO A 191 3.54 3.54 -33.02
CA PRO A 191 3.76 4.98 -32.90
C PRO A 191 4.18 5.41 -31.49
N VAL A 192 4.10 4.52 -30.49
CA VAL A 192 4.46 4.79 -29.10
C VAL A 192 5.20 3.60 -28.47
N PRO A 193 6.19 3.83 -27.59
CA PRO A 193 7.04 2.76 -27.04
C PRO A 193 6.31 1.85 -26.03
N TRP A 194 5.30 2.36 -25.34
CA TRP A 194 4.59 1.62 -24.28
C TRP A 194 3.45 0.72 -24.76
N ARG A 195 3.17 0.67 -26.07
CA ARG A 195 2.08 -0.15 -26.63
C ARG A 195 2.53 -0.78 -27.94
N ARG A 196 2.19 -2.04 -28.19
CA ARG A 196 2.52 -2.73 -29.46
C ARG A 196 1.46 -2.44 -30.54
N ALA A 197 1.86 -2.45 -31.81
CA ALA A 197 0.95 -2.14 -32.93
C ALA A 197 -0.07 -3.25 -33.23
N ASN A 198 0.27 -4.51 -32.93
CA ASN A 198 -0.45 -5.73 -33.31
C ASN A 198 -1.23 -6.40 -32.15
N VAL A 199 -1.53 -5.66 -31.08
CA VAL A 199 -2.30 -6.18 -29.94
C VAL A 199 -3.67 -6.66 -30.40
N ARG A 200 -4.06 -7.87 -30.00
CA ARG A 200 -5.38 -8.47 -30.30
C ARG A 200 -5.98 -9.09 -29.06
N HIS A 201 -7.22 -8.75 -28.79
CA HIS A 201 -8.03 -9.33 -27.71
C HIS A 201 -9.32 -9.91 -28.28
N THR A 202 -9.81 -11.00 -27.69
CA THR A 202 -11.09 -11.61 -28.06
C THR A 202 -12.28 -10.77 -27.58
N SER A 203 -12.16 -10.15 -26.40
CA SER A 203 -13.08 -9.13 -25.88
C SER A 203 -12.32 -7.82 -25.67
N ASN A 204 -12.95 -6.69 -26.04
CA ASN A 204 -12.38 -5.37 -25.83
C ASN A 204 -12.99 -4.75 -24.56
N GLU A 205 -12.17 -4.50 -23.54
CA GLU A 205 -12.60 -4.07 -22.21
C GLU A 205 -11.66 -2.98 -21.67
N MET A 206 -12.24 -2.00 -20.99
CA MET A 206 -11.54 -0.92 -20.31
C MET A 206 -12.12 -0.69 -18.92
N TYR A 207 -11.25 -0.58 -17.92
CA TYR A 207 -11.65 -0.31 -16.54
C TYR A 207 -10.85 0.83 -15.94
N VAL A 208 -11.52 1.74 -15.25
CA VAL A 208 -10.91 2.84 -14.49
C VAL A 208 -11.18 2.60 -13.01
N ASP A 209 -10.13 2.28 -12.26
CA ASP A 209 -10.19 2.14 -10.81
C ASP A 209 -9.58 3.40 -10.19
N VAL A 210 -10.41 4.25 -9.57
CA VAL A 210 -9.94 5.42 -8.82
C VAL A 210 -9.88 5.04 -7.34
N VAL A 211 -8.67 5.05 -6.78
CA VAL A 211 -8.39 4.64 -5.41
C VAL A 211 -7.81 5.81 -4.64
N GLU A 212 -8.46 6.20 -3.55
CA GLU A 212 -7.97 7.26 -2.66
C GLU A 212 -7.55 6.70 -1.31
N SER A 213 -6.37 7.09 -0.87
CA SER A 213 -5.84 6.84 0.47
C SER A 213 -5.98 8.09 1.32
N LEU A 214 -6.87 8.05 2.31
CA LEU A 214 -7.16 9.19 3.18
C LEU A 214 -6.24 9.19 4.40
N SER A 215 -5.67 10.35 4.73
CA SER A 215 -4.91 10.62 5.96
C SER A 215 -5.48 11.84 6.66
N VAL A 216 -6.01 11.67 7.86
CA VAL A 216 -6.60 12.75 8.64
C VAL A 216 -6.03 12.75 10.05
N THR A 217 -5.59 13.92 10.50
CA THR A 217 -5.15 14.16 11.88
C THR A 217 -6.11 15.13 12.53
N LEU A 218 -6.69 14.72 13.66
CA LEU A 218 -7.57 15.57 14.47
C LEU A 218 -6.87 15.89 15.80
N SER A 219 -7.08 17.09 16.31
CA SER A 219 -6.71 17.45 17.68
C SER A 219 -7.61 16.70 18.69
N PRO A 220 -7.23 16.64 19.98
CA PRO A 220 -8.11 16.12 21.03
C PRO A 220 -9.46 16.85 21.14
N SER A 221 -9.54 18.12 20.72
CA SER A 221 -10.80 18.89 20.66
C SER A 221 -11.69 18.51 19.46
N GLY A 222 -11.23 17.63 18.57
CA GLY A 222 -11.93 17.23 17.34
C GLY A 222 -11.70 18.16 16.15
N ARG A 223 -10.84 19.19 16.29
CA ARG A 223 -10.48 20.09 15.19
C ARG A 223 -9.57 19.36 14.20
N PRO A 224 -9.82 19.41 12.89
CA PRO A 224 -8.88 18.85 11.93
C PRO A 224 -7.61 19.69 11.87
N LEU A 225 -6.46 19.03 11.97
CA LEU A 225 -5.12 19.61 11.83
C LEU A 225 -4.54 19.38 10.43
N SER A 226 -4.89 18.26 9.80
CA SER A 226 -4.50 17.90 8.44
C SER A 226 -5.52 16.92 7.87
N ALA A 227 -5.90 17.08 6.61
CA ALA A 227 -6.71 16.10 5.89
C ALA A 227 -6.32 16.05 4.42
N ILE A 228 -5.61 14.98 4.06
CA ILE A 228 -5.04 14.79 2.73
C ILE A 228 -5.57 13.48 2.15
N ALA A 229 -6.02 13.50 0.90
CA ALA A 229 -6.33 12.30 0.13
C ALA A 229 -5.29 12.10 -0.97
N ASN A 230 -4.61 10.96 -0.97
CA ASN A 230 -3.69 10.54 -2.02
C ASN A 230 -4.42 9.64 -3.00
N GLY A 231 -4.63 10.11 -4.22
CA GLY A 231 -5.34 9.40 -5.27
C GLY A 231 -4.44 8.66 -6.24
N THR A 232 -4.95 7.54 -6.75
CA THR A 232 -4.33 6.77 -7.84
C THR A 232 -5.44 6.35 -8.80
N ILE A 233 -5.25 6.68 -10.08
CA ILE A 233 -6.09 6.23 -11.18
C ILE A 233 -5.39 5.04 -11.82
N ALA A 234 -5.82 3.83 -11.45
CA ALA A 234 -5.37 2.61 -12.11
C ALA A 234 -6.27 2.33 -13.32
N PHE A 235 -5.65 2.04 -14.46
CA PHE A 235 -6.33 1.78 -15.72
C PHE A 235 -6.06 0.35 -16.16
N THR A 236 -7.10 -0.33 -16.63
CA THR A 236 -6.97 -1.62 -17.32
C THR A 236 -7.42 -1.44 -18.75
N ALA A 237 -6.52 -1.66 -19.71
CA ALA A 237 -6.83 -1.63 -21.14
C ALA A 237 -6.62 -3.03 -21.73
N LYS A 238 -7.70 -3.71 -22.10
CA LYS A 238 -7.66 -4.93 -22.92
C LYS A 238 -8.35 -4.62 -24.22
N VAL A 239 -7.68 -3.87 -25.10
CA VAL A 239 -8.28 -3.36 -26.34
C VAL A 239 -7.35 -3.68 -27.48
N SER A 240 -7.89 -4.10 -28.62
CA SER A 240 -7.10 -4.44 -29.81
C SER A 240 -6.56 -3.19 -30.52
N GLY A 241 -5.45 -3.34 -31.24
CA GLY A 241 -4.81 -2.27 -32.00
C GLY A 241 -4.17 -1.20 -31.11
N VAL A 242 -4.15 0.04 -31.61
CA VAL A 242 -3.62 1.25 -30.98
C VAL A 242 -4.78 2.24 -30.80
N PRO A 243 -5.53 2.15 -29.68
CA PRO A 243 -6.66 3.03 -29.41
C PRO A 243 -6.17 4.36 -28.87
N GLU A 244 -6.76 5.43 -29.37
CA GLU A 244 -6.60 6.77 -28.82
C GLU A 244 -7.78 7.03 -27.87
N LEU A 245 -7.48 7.31 -26.60
CA LEU A 245 -8.48 7.50 -25.54
C LEU A 245 -8.52 8.93 -25.04
N VAL A 246 -9.73 9.35 -24.64
CA VAL A 246 -9.96 10.60 -23.91
C VAL A 246 -10.78 10.29 -22.66
N LEU A 247 -10.18 10.51 -21.49
CA LEU A 247 -10.81 10.36 -20.18
C LEU A 247 -11.13 11.75 -19.63
N HIS A 248 -12.39 12.00 -19.30
CA HIS A 248 -12.84 13.22 -18.65
C HIS A 248 -13.06 12.98 -17.15
N LEU A 249 -12.37 13.79 -16.34
CA LEU A 249 -12.48 13.83 -14.89
C LEU A 249 -13.22 15.10 -14.47
N GLY A 250 -14.20 14.93 -13.59
CA GLY A 250 -14.95 16.02 -12.99
C GLY A 250 -14.77 16.04 -11.48
N CYS A 251 -14.93 17.21 -10.87
CA CYS A 251 -14.95 17.38 -9.41
C CYS A 251 -15.86 18.56 -9.06
N PRO A 252 -16.70 18.46 -8.01
CA PRO A 252 -17.35 19.64 -7.44
C PRO A 252 -16.29 20.70 -7.08
N GLY A 253 -16.49 21.94 -7.51
CA GLY A 253 -15.51 23.03 -7.31
C GLY A 253 -14.36 23.07 -8.32
N GLY A 254 -14.34 22.17 -9.31
CA GLY A 254 -13.36 22.16 -10.40
C GLY A 254 -12.14 21.29 -10.14
N ILE A 255 -11.68 20.58 -11.18
CA ILE A 255 -10.58 19.61 -11.07
C ILE A 255 -9.23 20.26 -10.73
N THR A 256 -9.01 21.50 -11.18
CA THR A 256 -7.79 22.28 -10.91
C THR A 256 -7.61 22.60 -9.45
N ASN A 257 -8.71 22.83 -8.73
CA ASN A 257 -8.69 23.16 -7.31
C ASN A 257 -8.57 21.90 -6.45
N ALA A 258 -9.08 20.77 -6.95
CA ALA A 258 -9.04 19.51 -6.23
C ALA A 258 -7.68 18.79 -6.39
N MET A 259 -7.16 18.70 -7.62
CA MET A 259 -6.00 17.85 -7.93
C MET A 259 -4.69 18.63 -7.77
N SER A 260 -3.97 18.40 -6.68
CA SER A 260 -2.61 18.89 -6.46
C SER A 260 -1.56 17.85 -6.87
N LEU A 261 -0.38 18.33 -7.27
CA LEU A 261 0.80 17.52 -7.62
C LEU A 261 0.49 16.30 -8.53
N PRO A 262 -0.22 16.48 -9.66
CA PRO A 262 -0.57 15.36 -10.50
C PRO A 262 0.68 14.75 -11.15
N VAL A 263 0.80 13.43 -11.05
CA VAL A 263 1.83 12.63 -11.71
C VAL A 263 1.13 11.78 -12.76
N PHE A 264 1.58 11.85 -14.00
CA PHE A 264 0.96 11.11 -15.10
C PHE A 264 1.87 10.02 -15.64
N HIS A 265 1.28 8.94 -16.12
CA HIS A 265 1.98 7.99 -16.98
C HIS A 265 2.47 8.69 -18.25
N PRO A 266 3.65 8.33 -18.80
CA PRO A 266 4.18 8.90 -20.05
C PRO A 266 3.22 8.88 -21.24
N CYS A 267 2.23 8.00 -21.21
CA CYS A 267 1.20 7.92 -22.24
C CYS A 267 0.26 9.13 -22.32
N VAL A 268 0.21 9.96 -21.27
CA VAL A 268 -0.67 11.13 -21.18
C VAL A 268 -0.04 12.33 -21.86
N ARG A 269 -0.82 13.00 -22.71
CA ARG A 269 -0.40 14.22 -23.39
C ARG A 269 -0.51 15.43 -22.48
N LEU A 270 0.60 15.81 -21.86
CA LEU A 270 0.67 16.90 -20.89
C LEU A 270 0.18 18.25 -21.45
N ASN A 271 0.44 18.55 -22.73
CA ASN A 271 -0.03 19.81 -23.34
C ASN A 271 -1.56 19.90 -23.35
N ARG A 272 -2.25 18.79 -23.63
CA ARG A 272 -3.71 18.75 -23.65
C ARG A 272 -4.31 18.89 -22.25
N TRP A 273 -3.68 18.26 -21.25
CA TRP A 273 -4.05 18.45 -19.85
C TRP A 273 -3.87 19.92 -19.39
N LYS A 274 -2.77 20.57 -19.78
CA LYS A 274 -2.50 21.97 -19.46
C LYS A 274 -3.55 22.92 -20.08
N GLU A 275 -3.95 22.66 -21.33
CA GLU A 275 -4.98 23.45 -22.01
C GLU A 275 -6.39 23.20 -21.47
N ARG A 276 -6.72 21.94 -21.14
CA ARG A 276 -8.03 21.52 -20.65
C ARG A 276 -7.87 20.62 -19.42
N PRO A 277 -7.71 21.21 -18.22
CA PRO A 277 -7.65 20.44 -16.98
C PRO A 277 -8.89 19.57 -16.82
N GLY A 278 -8.69 18.32 -16.43
CA GLY A 278 -9.73 17.30 -16.37
C GLY A 278 -9.80 16.42 -17.62
N GLU A 279 -9.17 16.80 -18.73
CA GLU A 279 -9.14 16.02 -19.95
C GLU A 279 -7.79 15.30 -20.14
N LEU A 280 -7.80 13.98 -20.02
CA LEU A 280 -6.64 13.12 -20.23
C LEU A 280 -6.73 12.44 -21.60
N SER A 281 -5.86 12.86 -22.52
CA SER A 281 -5.71 12.23 -23.84
C SER A 281 -4.46 11.34 -23.87
N PHE A 282 -4.61 10.07 -24.24
CA PHE A 282 -3.53 9.08 -24.18
C PHE A 282 -3.77 7.86 -25.07
N VAL A 283 -2.67 7.16 -25.40
CA VAL A 283 -2.70 5.79 -25.95
C VAL A 283 -2.27 4.85 -24.83
N PRO A 284 -3.15 4.03 -24.25
CA PRO A 284 -2.80 3.25 -23.05
C PRO A 284 -1.81 2.12 -23.36
N PRO A 285 -0.88 1.79 -22.44
CA PRO A 285 -0.28 0.46 -22.40
C PRO A 285 -1.34 -0.65 -22.40
N ASP A 286 -0.99 -1.84 -22.90
CA ASP A 286 -1.88 -2.99 -22.79
C ASP A 286 -1.83 -3.61 -21.39
N GLY A 287 -2.96 -4.08 -20.87
CA GLY A 287 -3.06 -4.65 -19.54
C GLY A 287 -3.34 -3.61 -18.45
N ARG A 288 -2.81 -3.85 -17.24
CA ARG A 288 -3.04 -2.99 -16.05
C ARG A 288 -1.85 -2.07 -15.86
N PHE A 289 -2.10 -0.77 -15.66
CA PHE A 289 -1.07 0.21 -15.35
C PHE A 289 -1.64 1.36 -14.50
N VAL A 290 -0.77 2.17 -13.90
CA VAL A 290 -1.18 3.40 -13.21
C VAL A 290 -1.20 4.53 -14.24
N LEU A 291 -2.36 5.13 -14.49
CA LEU A 291 -2.52 6.24 -15.44
C LEU A 291 -2.11 7.57 -14.82
N ALA A 292 -2.51 7.80 -13.57
CA ALA A 292 -2.19 9.03 -12.85
C ALA A 292 -2.17 8.81 -11.34
N GLY A 293 -1.35 9.58 -10.64
CA GLY A 293 -1.40 9.81 -9.19
C GLY A 293 -1.68 11.28 -8.90
N TYR A 294 -2.28 11.58 -7.77
CA TYR A 294 -2.55 12.95 -7.35
C TYR A 294 -2.70 13.06 -5.83
N GLU A 295 -2.62 14.29 -5.34
CA GLU A 295 -2.97 14.64 -3.98
C GLU A 295 -4.19 15.58 -3.98
N VAL A 296 -4.94 15.59 -2.87
CA VAL A 296 -6.05 16.50 -2.64
C VAL A 296 -5.98 16.98 -1.19
N ASP A 297 -5.92 18.29 -1.01
CA ASP A 297 -6.12 18.92 0.31
C ASP A 297 -7.62 19.10 0.56
N LEU A 298 -8.15 18.37 1.54
CA LEU A 298 -9.58 18.38 1.87
C LEU A 298 -9.97 19.52 2.80
N LEU A 299 -8.99 20.21 3.40
CA LEU A 299 -9.26 21.40 4.20
C LEU A 299 -9.33 22.66 3.33
N GLY A 300 -8.66 22.62 2.18
CA GLY A 300 -8.59 23.73 1.24
C GLY A 300 -7.70 24.88 1.75
N PRO A 301 -7.40 25.86 0.87
CA PRO A 301 -6.46 26.93 1.18
C PRO A 301 -6.91 27.83 2.34
N SER A 302 -8.21 28.00 2.53
CA SER A 302 -8.80 28.82 3.61
C SER A 302 -8.77 28.16 4.99
N ALA A 303 -8.30 26.91 5.09
CA ALA A 303 -8.18 26.24 6.37
C ALA A 303 -7.20 26.95 7.31
N LEU A 304 -6.10 27.47 6.76
CA LEU A 304 -5.11 28.31 7.44
C LEU A 304 -5.77 29.54 8.10
N ASP A 305 -6.70 30.19 7.41
CA ASP A 305 -7.44 31.34 7.96
C ASP A 305 -8.44 30.93 9.03
N ALA A 306 -9.10 29.78 8.85
CA ALA A 306 -9.96 29.18 9.86
C ALA A 306 -9.16 28.69 11.09
N PHE A 307 -7.82 28.60 11.02
CA PHE A 307 -6.99 28.35 12.20
C PHE A 307 -6.97 29.54 13.16
N SER A 308 -7.07 30.75 12.60
CA SER A 308 -7.02 32.05 13.29
C SER A 308 -8.40 32.57 13.72
N ALA A 309 -9.49 32.11 13.07
CA ALA A 309 -10.85 32.52 13.39
C ALA A 309 -11.52 31.67 14.50
N SER A 310 -12.57 32.22 15.10
CA SER A 310 -13.40 31.60 16.16
C SER A 310 -13.82 30.15 15.85
N PRO A 311 -13.90 29.26 16.87
CA PRO A 311 -14.24 27.83 16.70
C PRO A 311 -15.59 27.53 16.04
N ALA A 312 -16.45 28.53 15.80
CA ALA A 312 -17.76 28.37 15.18
C ALA A 312 -17.75 28.17 13.65
N GLN A 313 -16.63 28.43 12.95
CA GLN A 313 -16.55 28.37 11.47
C GLN A 313 -15.63 27.27 10.92
N LEU A 314 -15.33 26.23 11.71
CA LEU A 314 -14.44 25.17 11.26
C LEU A 314 -15.03 24.35 10.10
N PRO A 315 -14.26 24.09 9.02
CA PRO A 315 -14.72 23.27 7.91
C PRO A 315 -15.07 21.87 8.41
N LYS A 316 -16.34 21.49 8.29
CA LYS A 316 -16.84 20.20 8.77
C LYS A 316 -16.41 19.11 7.78
N LEU A 317 -15.35 18.39 8.12
CA LEU A 317 -14.87 17.28 7.32
C LEU A 317 -15.94 16.19 7.17
N ALA A 318 -16.25 15.84 5.93
CA ALA A 318 -17.27 14.86 5.60
C ALA A 318 -16.73 13.42 5.64
N ILE A 319 -16.14 13.01 6.75
CA ILE A 319 -15.51 11.68 6.88
C ILE A 319 -16.46 10.61 7.44
N PRO A 320 -16.22 9.32 7.13
CA PRO A 320 -17.10 8.22 7.55
C PRO A 320 -17.12 7.96 9.05
N ALA A 321 -16.01 8.23 9.73
CA ALA A 321 -15.86 7.98 11.16
C ALA A 321 -14.80 8.88 11.81
N THR A 322 -15.00 9.19 13.08
CA THR A 322 -14.05 9.88 13.96
C THR A 322 -13.90 9.11 15.27
N VAL A 323 -12.77 9.30 15.95
CA VAL A 323 -12.50 8.70 17.26
C VAL A 323 -12.02 9.76 18.24
N SER A 324 -12.49 9.71 19.48
CA SER A 324 -11.98 10.50 20.60
C SER A 324 -11.51 9.58 21.73
N VAL A 325 -10.47 10.01 22.44
CA VAL A 325 -9.92 9.31 23.60
C VAL A 325 -10.12 10.19 24.82
N HIS A 326 -10.81 9.65 25.83
CA HIS A 326 -11.03 10.27 27.13
C HIS A 326 -10.25 9.47 28.17
N THR A 327 -9.40 10.14 28.93
CA THR A 327 -8.45 9.50 29.85
C THR A 327 -8.66 10.01 31.28
N SER A 328 -8.01 9.36 32.24
CA SER A 328 -8.02 9.76 33.65
C SER A 328 -9.42 9.86 34.25
N LEU A 329 -10.30 8.95 33.84
CA LEU A 329 -11.66 8.84 34.37
C LEU A 329 -11.67 8.05 35.69
N GLY A 330 -12.76 8.18 36.44
CA GLY A 330 -12.97 7.49 37.71
C GLY A 330 -12.23 8.11 38.90
N PRO A 331 -12.46 7.60 40.12
CA PRO A 331 -11.91 8.18 41.35
C PRO A 331 -10.38 8.15 41.41
N SER A 332 -9.77 7.06 40.94
CA SER A 332 -8.32 6.82 40.87
C SER A 332 -7.66 7.38 39.61
N GLY A 333 -8.45 7.90 38.65
CA GLY A 333 -7.94 8.33 37.36
C GLY A 333 -7.30 7.22 36.54
N SER A 334 -7.71 5.96 36.74
CA SER A 334 -7.17 4.77 36.05
C SER A 334 -8.00 4.33 34.84
N ASP A 335 -9.16 4.95 34.63
CA ASP A 335 -10.08 4.53 33.58
C ASP A 335 -9.92 5.38 32.32
N PHE A 336 -10.12 4.76 31.17
CA PHE A 336 -10.18 5.45 29.89
C PHE A 336 -11.40 5.01 29.09
N GLN A 337 -11.85 5.88 28.20
CA GLN A 337 -12.90 5.60 27.23
C GLN A 337 -12.46 6.03 25.85
N VAL A 338 -12.69 5.16 24.86
CA VAL A 338 -12.50 5.47 23.45
C VAL A 338 -13.86 5.48 22.78
N ARG A 339 -14.25 6.64 22.25
CA ARG A 339 -15.55 6.83 21.61
C ARG A 339 -15.37 6.92 20.10
N LEU A 340 -16.02 6.02 19.40
CA LEU A 340 -16.18 6.04 17.95
C LEU A 340 -17.47 6.80 17.61
N GLN A 341 -17.41 7.71 16.65
CA GLN A 341 -18.58 8.36 16.05
C GLN A 341 -18.60 8.06 14.56
N LEU A 342 -19.75 7.59 14.08
CA LEU A 342 -20.01 7.18 12.72
C LEU A 342 -20.91 8.19 12.01
N ASN A 343 -20.60 8.49 10.75
CA ASN A 343 -21.36 9.42 9.93
C ASN A 343 -22.50 8.70 9.17
N PRO A 344 -23.79 9.02 9.44
CA PRO A 344 -24.92 8.33 8.84
C PRO A 344 -24.99 8.42 7.30
N ARG A 345 -24.28 9.37 6.69
CA ARG A 345 -24.21 9.48 5.22
C ARG A 345 -23.56 8.28 4.54
N PHE A 346 -22.91 7.40 5.30
CA PHE A 346 -22.21 6.21 4.81
C PHE A 346 -22.95 4.90 5.16
N THR A 347 -24.27 4.96 5.35
CA THR A 347 -25.13 3.80 5.65
C THR A 347 -25.28 2.82 4.48
N GLY A 348 -24.87 3.17 3.25
CA GLY A 348 -25.10 2.36 2.05
C GLY A 348 -26.55 2.35 1.55
N LYS A 349 -27.45 3.17 2.12
CA LYS A 349 -28.81 3.36 1.60
C LYS A 349 -28.83 4.57 0.67
N SER A 350 -29.35 4.42 -0.55
CA SER A 350 -29.63 5.57 -1.42
C SER A 350 -30.66 6.46 -0.71
N SER A 351 -30.42 7.77 -0.65
CA SER A 351 -31.46 8.72 -0.25
C SER A 351 -32.58 8.68 -1.29
N ALA A 352 -33.58 7.84 -1.08
CA ALA A 352 -34.83 7.98 -1.80
C ALA A 352 -35.44 9.32 -1.37
N PRO A 353 -35.88 10.19 -2.30
CA PRO A 353 -36.68 11.33 -1.91
C PRO A 353 -37.94 10.80 -1.23
N ALA A 354 -38.26 11.33 -0.04
CA ALA A 354 -39.52 11.02 0.62
C ALA A 354 -40.68 11.35 -0.34
N PRO A 355 -41.73 10.52 -0.42
CA PRO A 355 -42.87 10.85 -1.26
C PRO A 355 -43.56 12.08 -0.67
N SER A 356 -43.45 13.22 -1.36
CA SER A 356 -44.32 14.36 -1.10
C SER A 356 -45.74 13.93 -1.50
N SER A 357 -46.62 13.85 -0.52
CA SER A 357 -48.06 13.74 -0.73
C SER A 357 -48.54 15.05 -1.37
N ALA A 358 -48.60 15.10 -2.69
CA ALA A 358 -49.30 16.12 -3.43
C ALA A 358 -50.17 15.45 -4.50
N SER A 359 -51.46 15.41 -4.21
CA SER A 359 -52.53 15.08 -5.13
C SER A 359 -52.60 16.11 -6.26
N SER A 360 -52.44 15.69 -7.52
CA SER A 360 -53.12 16.33 -8.66
C SER A 360 -53.16 15.41 -9.88
N ARG A 361 -54.26 15.56 -10.61
CA ARG A 361 -54.75 14.76 -11.74
C ARG A 361 -53.91 14.92 -13.02
N GLY A 362 -53.79 13.82 -13.77
CA GLY A 362 -54.03 13.78 -15.23
C GLY A 362 -52.84 14.06 -16.16
N GLY A 363 -52.57 13.11 -17.08
CA GLY A 363 -51.78 13.38 -18.29
C GLY A 363 -51.05 12.15 -18.85
N LEU A 364 -51.58 11.59 -19.95
CA LEU A 364 -50.96 10.55 -20.77
C LEU A 364 -49.75 11.11 -21.55
N GLY A 365 -48.63 10.38 -21.61
CA GLY A 365 -47.55 10.72 -22.55
C GLY A 365 -46.24 9.94 -22.39
N ALA A 366 -45.96 9.10 -23.39
CA ALA A 366 -44.65 8.65 -23.89
C ALA A 366 -43.66 7.91 -22.94
N ARG A 367 -43.58 6.59 -23.14
CA ARG A 367 -42.45 5.74 -22.75
C ARG A 367 -41.36 5.84 -23.83
N ILE A 368 -40.22 6.45 -23.52
CA ILE A 368 -38.97 6.26 -24.27
C ILE A 368 -38.05 5.41 -23.42
N ALA A 369 -37.67 4.26 -23.96
CA ALA A 369 -36.74 3.30 -23.37
C ALA A 369 -35.32 3.88 -23.38
N ALA A 370 -34.70 3.98 -22.20
CA ALA A 370 -33.27 4.22 -22.07
C ALA A 370 -32.54 2.88 -21.88
N THR A 371 -31.76 2.50 -22.88
CA THR A 371 -30.86 1.35 -22.90
C THR A 371 -29.57 1.63 -22.14
N GLY A 372 -29.27 0.79 -21.15
CA GLY A 372 -27.92 0.27 -20.88
C GLY A 372 -26.82 1.24 -20.43
N GLY A 373 -26.84 1.65 -19.17
CA GLY A 373 -25.69 2.25 -18.48
C GLY A 373 -25.41 1.52 -17.17
N SER A 374 -24.71 0.39 -17.23
CA SER A 374 -24.25 -0.35 -16.04
C SER A 374 -22.98 0.31 -15.49
N GLY A 375 -23.17 1.32 -14.62
CA GLY A 375 -22.11 1.95 -13.82
C GLY A 375 -22.54 2.04 -12.36
N THR A 376 -21.66 1.66 -11.43
CA THR A 376 -21.98 1.33 -10.03
C THR A 376 -22.66 2.47 -9.24
N SER A 377 -23.99 2.48 -9.14
CA SER A 377 -24.75 3.38 -8.25
C SER A 377 -25.02 2.75 -6.88
N THR A 378 -24.03 2.10 -6.26
CA THR A 378 -24.17 1.65 -4.88
C THR A 378 -23.83 2.81 -3.95
N ALA A 379 -24.77 3.20 -3.09
CA ALA A 379 -24.53 4.20 -2.06
C ALA A 379 -23.31 3.80 -1.20
N PRO A 380 -22.55 4.80 -0.69
CA PRO A 380 -21.28 4.53 -0.05
C PRO A 380 -21.47 3.73 1.23
N ALA A 381 -20.76 2.61 1.34
CA ALA A 381 -20.87 1.67 2.46
C ALA A 381 -19.50 1.35 3.05
N ILE A 382 -19.41 1.33 4.37
CA ILE A 382 -18.20 0.97 5.11
C ILE A 382 -18.13 -0.56 5.22
N GLU A 383 -17.05 -1.18 4.75
CA GLU A 383 -16.93 -2.65 4.75
C GLU A 383 -16.28 -3.23 6.01
N GLU A 384 -15.21 -2.62 6.48
CA GLU A 384 -14.50 -3.02 7.67
C GLU A 384 -14.02 -1.79 8.41
N MET A 385 -14.05 -1.84 9.74
CA MET A 385 -13.47 -0.81 10.59
C MET A 385 -12.64 -1.42 11.71
N VAL A 386 -11.46 -0.87 11.91
CA VAL A 386 -10.56 -1.25 12.99
C VAL A 386 -10.05 -0.01 13.68
N ILE A 387 -10.28 0.09 14.99
CA ILE A 387 -9.74 1.12 15.85
C ILE A 387 -8.50 0.53 16.54
N HIS A 388 -7.37 1.20 16.38
CA HIS A 388 -6.09 0.85 16.99
C HIS A 388 -5.73 1.87 18.05
N ILE A 389 -5.58 1.42 19.29
CA ILE A 389 -5.28 2.27 20.44
C ILE A 389 -3.88 1.89 20.94
N PRO A 390 -2.83 2.65 20.60
CA PRO A 390 -1.49 2.43 21.15
C PRO A 390 -1.47 2.66 22.66
N LEU A 391 -0.69 1.86 23.37
CA LEU A 391 -0.49 1.94 24.81
C LEU A 391 0.97 2.22 25.12
N PRO A 392 1.27 2.98 26.20
CA PRO A 392 2.62 3.11 26.74
C PRO A 392 3.23 1.75 27.12
N SER A 393 4.55 1.63 27.06
CA SER A 393 5.27 0.39 27.41
C SER A 393 5.17 0.02 28.89
N SER A 394 4.85 0.99 29.75
CA SER A 394 4.62 0.81 31.19
C SER A 394 3.28 0.14 31.53
N VAL A 395 2.37 -0.02 30.56
CA VAL A 395 1.09 -0.72 30.75
C VAL A 395 1.33 -2.23 30.78
N ARG A 396 1.09 -2.85 31.94
CA ARG A 396 1.22 -4.29 32.14
C ARG A 396 -0.03 -5.03 31.66
N ASN A 397 -1.20 -4.51 32.04
CA ASN A 397 -2.48 -5.12 31.71
C ASN A 397 -3.59 -4.07 31.59
N ILE A 398 -4.69 -4.46 30.98
CA ILE A 398 -5.94 -3.69 30.97
C ILE A 398 -7.01 -4.56 31.62
N LEU A 399 -7.59 -4.04 32.70
CA LEU A 399 -8.73 -4.64 33.37
C LEU A 399 -10.04 -4.10 32.78
N ASP A 400 -11.08 -4.91 32.89
CA ASP A 400 -12.45 -4.53 32.56
C ASP A 400 -12.63 -3.93 31.15
N LEU A 401 -11.83 -4.42 30.19
CA LEU A 401 -11.90 -4.01 28.80
C LEU A 401 -13.22 -4.50 28.19
N ARG A 402 -14.15 -3.58 27.95
CA ARG A 402 -15.47 -3.90 27.37
C ARG A 402 -16.02 -2.80 26.50
N VAL A 403 -16.83 -3.17 25.52
CA VAL A 403 -17.63 -2.21 24.76
C VAL A 403 -18.80 -1.77 25.64
N ALA A 404 -18.68 -0.60 26.25
CA ALA A 404 -19.67 -0.04 27.16
C ALA A 404 -20.95 0.42 26.45
N ARG A 405 -20.85 0.82 25.17
CA ARG A 405 -22.00 1.17 24.33
C ARG A 405 -21.74 0.79 22.87
N GLY A 406 -22.73 0.24 22.19
CA GLY A 406 -22.62 -0.12 20.78
C GLY A 406 -22.14 -1.56 20.56
N THR A 407 -21.34 -1.79 19.51
CA THR A 407 -20.96 -3.12 19.02
C THR A 407 -19.46 -3.23 18.74
N GLY A 408 -18.99 -4.43 18.41
CA GLY A 408 -17.61 -4.73 18.02
C GLY A 408 -16.88 -5.62 19.01
N ASP A 409 -15.79 -6.19 18.54
CA ASP A 409 -14.93 -7.11 19.28
C ASP A 409 -13.61 -6.41 19.63
N ALA A 410 -13.38 -6.20 20.92
CA ALA A 410 -12.19 -5.57 21.46
C ALA A 410 -11.24 -6.64 22.01
N ALA A 411 -10.05 -6.72 21.43
CA ALA A 411 -9.04 -7.69 21.82
C ALA A 411 -7.80 -7.00 22.36
N TYR A 412 -7.35 -7.44 23.53
CA TYR A 412 -6.06 -7.10 24.13
C TYR A 412 -5.41 -8.36 24.69
N ALA A 413 -4.12 -8.52 24.42
CA ALA A 413 -3.31 -9.55 25.07
C ALA A 413 -2.43 -8.87 26.13
N PRO A 414 -2.27 -9.42 27.35
CA PRO A 414 -1.38 -8.85 28.36
C PRO A 414 0.04 -8.64 27.81
N GLY A 415 0.62 -7.46 28.05
CA GLY A 415 1.91 -7.06 27.48
C GLY A 415 1.89 -6.65 26.00
N SER A 416 0.71 -6.58 25.37
CA SER A 416 0.57 -5.96 24.03
C SER A 416 0.76 -4.46 24.13
N THR A 417 1.41 -3.86 23.14
CA THR A 417 1.61 -2.41 23.04
C THR A 417 0.41 -1.67 22.45
N SER A 418 -0.69 -2.37 22.16
CA SER A 418 -1.92 -1.77 21.67
C SER A 418 -3.16 -2.65 21.85
N ILE A 419 -4.32 -2.00 21.86
CA ILE A 419 -5.65 -2.60 21.77
C ILE A 419 -6.11 -2.55 20.31
N GLU A 420 -6.68 -3.65 19.82
CA GLU A 420 -7.37 -3.69 18.53
C GLU A 420 -8.87 -3.87 18.77
N TRP A 421 -9.68 -2.88 18.40
CA TRP A 421 -11.14 -2.95 18.43
C TRP A 421 -11.68 -3.02 17.01
N ARG A 422 -12.33 -4.15 16.68
CA ARG A 422 -12.83 -4.45 15.33
C ARG A 422 -14.34 -4.31 15.29
N ILE A 423 -14.85 -3.71 14.24
CA ILE A 423 -16.29 -3.60 13.97
C ILE A 423 -16.53 -4.05 12.53
N SER A 424 -17.35 -5.09 12.38
CA SER A 424 -17.71 -5.66 11.09
C SER A 424 -18.71 -4.77 10.33
N SER A 425 -18.81 -4.92 9.00
CA SER A 425 -19.83 -4.25 8.18
C SER A 425 -21.25 -4.43 8.72
N ARG A 426 -21.59 -5.64 9.20
CA ARG A 426 -22.92 -5.95 9.75
C ARG A 426 -23.20 -5.14 11.01
N GLU A 427 -22.22 -5.04 11.90
CA GLU A 427 -22.32 -4.25 13.13
C GLU A 427 -22.38 -2.75 12.85
N ILE A 428 -21.60 -2.26 11.88
CA ILE A 428 -21.68 -0.86 11.42
C ILE A 428 -23.09 -0.57 10.89
N ALA A 429 -23.63 -1.43 10.03
CA ALA A 429 -24.98 -1.28 9.50
C ALA A 429 -26.04 -1.27 10.61
N LEU A 430 -25.89 -2.14 11.63
CA LEU A 430 -26.76 -2.18 12.80
C LEU A 430 -26.69 -0.86 13.59
N LEU A 431 -25.48 -0.39 13.92
CA LEU A 431 -25.29 0.87 14.63
C LEU A 431 -25.94 2.02 13.86
N MET A 432 -25.66 2.13 12.57
CA MET A 432 -26.17 3.18 11.70
C MET A 432 -27.71 3.14 11.54
N SER A 433 -28.33 1.95 11.64
CA SER A 433 -29.79 1.82 11.58
C SER A 433 -30.52 2.40 12.79
N GLN A 434 -29.81 2.62 13.91
CA GLN A 434 -30.36 3.24 15.11
C GLN A 434 -30.42 4.76 15.02
N ASP A 435 -29.84 5.37 13.98
CA ASP A 435 -29.97 6.81 13.75
C ASP A 435 -31.43 7.16 13.43
N ARG A 436 -32.07 7.93 14.29
CA ARG A 436 -33.44 8.41 14.10
C ARG A 436 -33.52 9.68 13.24
N GLY A 437 -32.52 9.90 12.38
CA GLY A 437 -32.41 11.10 11.53
C GLY A 437 -32.01 12.36 12.29
N GLY A 438 -31.52 12.24 13.53
CA GLY A 438 -31.11 13.38 14.36
C GLY A 438 -29.76 13.98 13.97
N GLY A 439 -29.02 13.36 13.04
CA GLY A 439 -27.75 13.91 12.51
C GLY A 439 -26.56 13.92 13.48
N VAL A 440 -26.75 13.48 14.73
CA VAL A 440 -25.70 13.41 15.77
C VAL A 440 -24.68 12.30 15.48
N GLY A 441 -25.02 11.37 14.58
CA GLY A 441 -24.19 10.23 14.25
C GLY A 441 -24.32 9.09 15.28
N CYS A 442 -24.07 7.87 14.82
CA CYS A 442 -24.11 6.69 15.68
C CYS A 442 -22.79 6.58 16.43
N HIS A 443 -22.83 6.21 17.70
CA HIS A 443 -21.61 6.09 18.50
C HIS A 443 -21.48 4.75 19.18
N ALA A 444 -20.23 4.30 19.32
CA ALA A 444 -19.86 3.17 20.12
C ALA A 444 -18.73 3.60 21.08
N THR A 445 -18.69 3.02 22.27
CA THR A 445 -17.72 3.37 23.31
C THR A 445 -17.06 2.10 23.84
N LEU A 446 -15.74 2.08 23.81
CA LEU A 446 -14.89 1.09 24.48
C LEU A 446 -14.41 1.69 25.80
N SER A 447 -14.42 0.91 26.87
CA SER A 447 -13.93 1.30 28.19
C SER A 447 -12.92 0.28 28.69
N GLY A 448 -11.96 0.73 29.49
CA GLY A 448 -11.01 -0.14 30.18
C GLY A 448 -10.26 0.60 31.27
N THR A 449 -9.61 -0.16 32.14
CA THR A 449 -8.83 0.35 33.27
C THR A 449 -7.36 -0.06 33.10
N VAL A 450 -6.45 0.91 33.09
CA VAL A 450 -5.01 0.63 32.92
C VAL A 450 -4.38 0.17 34.23
N VAL A 451 -3.48 -0.82 34.14
CA VAL A 451 -2.66 -1.28 35.27
C VAL A 451 -1.20 -1.23 34.87
N GLY A 452 -0.42 -0.45 35.64
CA GLY A 452 1.00 -0.25 35.43
C GLY A 452 1.85 -1.36 36.03
N GLN A 453 3.16 -1.29 35.79
CA GLN A 453 4.14 -2.03 36.56
C GLN A 453 4.14 -1.49 38.00
N GLN A 454 4.01 -2.38 38.97
CA GLN A 454 4.08 -2.05 40.38
C GLN A 454 5.56 -2.03 40.73
N ASP A 455 6.10 -0.86 41.10
CA ASP A 455 7.41 -0.78 41.74
C ASP A 455 7.23 -1.27 43.18
N ASP A 456 7.18 -2.59 43.36
CA ASP A 456 7.11 -3.22 44.68
C ASP A 456 8.49 -3.29 45.38
N GLU A 457 9.53 -2.66 44.82
CA GLU A 457 10.79 -2.44 45.51
C GLU A 457 11.29 -1.01 45.27
N VAL A 458 11.76 -0.40 46.37
CA VAL A 458 12.49 0.87 46.50
C VAL A 458 11.63 2.02 47.05
N GLY A 459 11.70 2.15 48.38
CA GLY A 459 11.59 3.44 49.03
C GLY A 459 12.67 4.39 48.48
N GLU A 460 12.30 5.66 48.32
CA GLU A 460 13.19 6.78 48.00
C GLU A 460 14.01 6.66 46.70
N SER A 461 13.43 7.08 45.58
CA SER A 461 14.05 7.95 44.56
C SER A 461 13.19 7.98 43.29
N PHE A 462 12.31 8.98 43.18
CA PHE A 462 11.70 9.34 41.91
C PHE A 462 12.57 10.45 41.32
N ASP A 463 13.50 10.08 40.43
CA ASP A 463 14.35 11.02 39.70
C ASP A 463 13.51 11.79 38.66
N ASP A 464 13.63 13.11 38.72
CA ASP A 464 12.89 14.10 37.96
C ASP A 464 13.50 14.26 36.56
N THR A 465 13.25 13.31 35.66
CA THR A 465 13.69 13.42 34.26
C THR A 465 12.58 13.09 33.25
N ALA A 466 11.36 13.54 33.53
CA ALA A 466 10.27 13.55 32.55
C ALA A 466 9.96 14.99 32.11
N VAL A 467 10.48 15.36 30.93
CA VAL A 467 10.23 16.60 30.20
C VAL A 467 8.73 17.00 30.21
N SER A 468 8.39 17.95 31.07
CA SER A 468 7.12 18.67 31.08
C SER A 468 7.24 19.89 30.16
N LEU A 469 6.58 19.86 29.01
CA LEU A 469 6.27 21.07 28.24
C LEU A 469 5.08 21.78 28.91
N SER A 470 5.36 22.54 29.95
CA SER A 470 4.45 23.53 30.52
C SER A 470 5.24 24.78 30.85
N THR A 471 4.91 25.86 30.13
CA THR A 471 5.39 27.24 30.23
C THR A 471 5.95 27.62 31.60
N ALA A 472 7.28 27.75 31.67
CA ALA A 472 7.98 28.26 32.84
C ALA A 472 7.87 29.79 32.87
N THR A 473 7.04 30.32 33.76
CA THR A 473 7.20 31.67 34.29
C THR A 473 8.27 31.63 35.36
N TYR A 474 9.42 32.23 35.06
CA TYR A 474 10.56 32.41 35.95
C TYR A 474 10.14 33.13 37.24
N ASN A 475 10.44 32.55 38.40
CA ASN A 475 10.60 33.31 39.63
C ASN A 475 11.89 32.87 40.31
N TYR A 476 12.83 33.80 40.42
CA TYR A 476 14.09 33.65 41.14
C TYR A 476 13.81 33.80 42.63
N ASP A 477 14.34 32.91 43.47
CA ASP A 477 14.85 33.33 44.77
C ASP A 477 16.01 32.42 45.19
N ASP A 478 17.03 33.07 45.76
CA ASP A 478 18.40 32.60 45.95
C ASP A 478 18.67 32.18 47.40
N ASP A 479 19.79 31.46 47.58
CA ASP A 479 20.61 31.31 48.79
C ASP A 479 20.33 30.25 49.90
N GLN A 480 21.19 29.22 49.83
CA GLN A 480 22.24 28.85 50.80
C GLN A 480 22.04 27.88 52.00
N THR A 481 22.92 26.87 51.97
CA THR A 481 23.73 26.22 53.04
C THR A 481 23.20 24.99 53.81
N SER A 482 24.00 23.94 53.70
CA SER A 482 23.96 22.65 54.38
C SER A 482 24.43 22.72 55.83
N SER A 483 23.81 21.96 56.74
CA SER A 483 24.54 21.21 57.80
C SER A 483 23.67 20.14 58.47
N TYR A 484 24.33 19.03 58.81
CA TYR A 484 23.80 17.86 59.50
C TYR A 484 23.40 18.16 60.95
N GLN A 485 22.20 17.77 61.37
CA GLN A 485 21.98 17.30 62.74
C GLN A 485 20.76 16.37 62.85
N SER A 486 21.06 15.13 63.22
CA SER A 486 20.09 14.11 63.64
C SER A 486 19.54 14.44 65.03
N ALA A 487 18.25 14.72 65.13
CA ALA A 487 17.53 14.73 66.39
C ALA A 487 16.13 14.10 66.21
N ARG A 488 15.92 13.00 66.94
CA ARG A 488 14.63 12.33 67.10
C ARG A 488 13.60 13.31 67.65
N PHE A 489 12.52 13.54 66.92
CA PHE A 489 11.28 14.07 67.49
C PHE A 489 10.10 13.18 67.11
N ALA A 490 9.21 13.07 68.09
CA ALA A 490 8.12 12.15 68.20
C ALA A 490 7.18 12.18 66.99
N SER A 491 6.61 11.02 66.71
CA SER A 491 5.54 10.82 65.73
C SER A 491 4.31 11.63 66.11
N ASP A 492 4.19 12.83 65.56
CA ASP A 492 2.92 13.52 65.48
C ASP A 492 2.25 13.07 64.19
N ARG A 493 1.33 12.11 64.31
CA ARG A 493 0.50 11.63 63.20
C ARG A 493 -0.47 12.75 62.82
N LYS A 494 -0.01 13.69 61.99
CA LYS A 494 -0.92 14.50 61.19
C LYS A 494 -1.77 13.55 60.35
N PRO A 495 -3.09 13.79 60.23
CA PRO A 495 -3.96 12.93 59.43
C PRO A 495 -3.36 12.86 58.03
N HIS A 496 -3.08 11.64 57.59
CA HIS A 496 -2.58 11.38 56.25
C HIS A 496 -3.56 12.05 55.30
N ASN A 497 -3.09 13.05 54.57
CA ASN A 497 -3.92 13.85 53.69
C ASN A 497 -4.26 12.94 52.50
N ASP A 498 -5.33 12.16 52.61
CA ASP A 498 -5.75 11.17 51.59
C ASP A 498 -5.84 11.82 50.19
N ALA A 499 -6.09 13.13 50.15
CA ALA A 499 -6.06 13.97 48.96
C ALA A 499 -4.69 14.01 48.24
N ASP A 500 -3.56 14.05 48.98
CA ASP A 500 -2.22 14.06 48.40
C ASP A 500 -1.82 12.68 47.86
N ALA A 501 -2.21 11.61 48.57
CA ALA A 501 -2.00 10.24 48.11
C ALA A 501 -2.80 9.95 46.83
N ASP A 502 -4.05 10.41 46.76
CA ASP A 502 -4.89 10.28 45.56
C ASP A 502 -4.38 11.13 44.39
N ALA A 503 -3.88 12.34 44.66
CA ALA A 503 -3.25 13.18 43.63
C ALA A 503 -1.98 12.52 43.05
N LYS A 504 -1.14 11.93 43.90
CA LYS A 504 0.04 11.16 43.48
C LYS A 504 -0.36 9.94 42.65
N ARG A 505 -1.38 9.20 43.07
CA ARG A 505 -1.91 8.04 42.34
C ARG A 505 -2.49 8.42 40.97
N LYS A 506 -3.22 9.53 40.87
CA LYS A 506 -3.71 10.07 39.58
C LYS A 506 -2.57 10.45 38.64
N LYS A 507 -1.49 11.06 39.17
CA LYS A 507 -0.28 11.40 38.37
C LYS A 507 0.40 10.15 37.82
N MET A 508 0.57 9.10 38.64
CA MET A 508 1.14 7.82 38.19
C MET A 508 0.28 7.17 37.10
N ASN A 509 -1.05 7.14 37.29
CA ASN A 509 -1.97 6.54 36.33
C ASN A 509 -2.06 7.32 35.00
N LYS A 510 -1.84 8.65 35.03
CA LYS A 510 -1.83 9.49 33.83
C LYS A 510 -0.77 9.06 32.82
N VAL A 511 0.40 8.60 33.28
CA VAL A 511 1.51 8.14 32.42
C VAL A 511 1.16 6.84 31.68
N LEU A 512 0.20 6.07 32.20
CA LEU A 512 -0.25 4.80 31.63
C LEU A 512 -1.34 4.98 30.56
N MET A 513 -1.88 6.18 30.40
CA MET A 513 -3.04 6.43 29.55
C MET A 513 -2.71 6.35 28.05
N PRO A 514 -3.65 5.87 27.22
CA PRO A 514 -3.52 5.97 25.77
C PRO A 514 -3.52 7.44 25.34
N SER A 515 -2.55 7.84 24.52
CA SER A 515 -2.40 9.23 24.05
C SER A 515 -3.17 9.53 22.76
N ALA A 516 -3.49 8.51 21.97
CA ALA A 516 -4.17 8.65 20.69
C ALA A 516 -4.94 7.37 20.33
N ALA A 517 -5.82 7.47 19.34
CA ALA A 517 -6.43 6.33 18.68
C ALA A 517 -6.45 6.55 17.17
N THR A 518 -6.32 5.48 16.40
CA THR A 518 -6.37 5.52 14.93
C THR A 518 -7.52 4.65 14.45
N VAL A 519 -8.43 5.21 13.67
CA VAL A 519 -9.44 4.42 12.94
C VAL A 519 -8.82 3.98 11.61
N SER A 520 -9.16 2.80 11.11
CA SER A 520 -8.86 2.36 9.75
C SER A 520 -10.14 1.79 9.16
N PHE A 521 -10.47 2.19 7.93
CA PHE A 521 -11.68 1.74 7.25
C PHE A 521 -11.49 1.65 5.73
N SER A 522 -12.42 0.98 5.08
CA SER A 522 -12.57 1.00 3.62
C SER A 522 -14.01 1.32 3.24
N VAL A 523 -14.17 2.20 2.24
CA VAL A 523 -15.48 2.60 1.69
C VAL A 523 -15.46 2.36 0.19
N LYS A 524 -16.40 1.56 -0.31
CA LYS A 524 -16.63 1.39 -1.75
C LYS A 524 -17.62 2.44 -2.25
N GLY A 525 -17.41 2.91 -3.48
CA GLY A 525 -18.31 3.87 -4.13
C GLY A 525 -18.16 5.30 -3.64
N TRP A 526 -17.12 5.62 -2.87
CA TRP A 526 -16.86 6.96 -2.35
C TRP A 526 -15.41 7.36 -2.51
N LEU A 527 -15.20 8.63 -2.85
CA LEU A 527 -13.90 9.30 -2.85
C LEU A 527 -14.01 10.58 -2.01
N PRO A 528 -13.13 10.80 -1.01
CA PRO A 528 -13.12 12.04 -0.24
C PRO A 528 -12.93 13.29 -1.09
N SER A 529 -12.20 13.21 -2.21
CA SER A 529 -12.01 14.35 -3.11
C SER A 529 -13.28 14.79 -3.84
N GLY A 530 -14.25 13.90 -4.03
CA GLY A 530 -15.39 14.12 -4.93
C GLY A 530 -15.06 14.01 -6.42
N ILE A 531 -13.83 13.61 -6.79
CA ILE A 531 -13.46 13.33 -8.18
C ILE A 531 -14.33 12.20 -8.73
N LYS A 532 -14.76 12.34 -9.97
CA LYS A 532 -15.54 11.34 -10.70
C LYS A 532 -15.05 11.23 -12.13
N VAL A 533 -15.16 10.04 -12.69
CA VAL A 533 -15.02 9.81 -14.13
C VAL A 533 -16.34 10.21 -14.79
N GLU A 534 -16.30 11.24 -15.63
CA GLU A 534 -17.48 11.72 -16.35
C GLU A 534 -17.70 10.94 -17.64
N SER A 535 -16.63 10.72 -18.41
CA SER A 535 -16.68 9.87 -19.60
C SER A 535 -15.31 9.30 -19.95
N LEU A 536 -15.33 8.17 -20.64
CA LEU A 536 -14.16 7.54 -21.25
C LEU A 536 -14.50 7.26 -22.71
N ASN A 537 -13.89 7.99 -23.63
CA ASN A 537 -14.19 7.94 -25.06
C ASN A 537 -13.02 7.37 -25.86
N VAL A 538 -13.34 6.65 -26.93
CA VAL A 538 -12.37 6.14 -27.90
C VAL A 538 -12.46 7.04 -29.13
N ASP A 539 -11.37 7.69 -29.51
CA ASP A 539 -11.31 8.46 -30.75
C ASP A 539 -11.07 7.51 -31.92
N ALA A 540 -12.16 7.07 -32.55
CA ALA A 540 -12.12 6.11 -33.63
C ALA A 540 -11.35 6.59 -34.87
N LYS A 541 -11.26 7.91 -35.10
CA LYS A 541 -10.53 8.48 -36.26
C LYS A 541 -9.02 8.39 -36.08
N ARG A 542 -8.56 8.54 -34.83
CA ARG A 542 -7.14 8.52 -34.48
C ARG A 542 -6.65 7.13 -34.05
N SER A 543 -7.58 6.25 -33.68
CA SER A 543 -7.30 4.85 -33.36
C SER A 543 -6.95 4.05 -34.61
N ARG A 544 -6.03 3.08 -34.47
CA ARG A 544 -5.63 2.15 -35.54
C ARG A 544 -5.85 0.72 -35.09
N GLY A 545 -6.27 -0.17 -35.99
CA GLY A 545 -6.42 -1.61 -35.68
C GLY A 545 -7.59 -1.97 -34.75
N LEU A 546 -8.40 -1.00 -34.34
CA LEU A 546 -9.71 -1.25 -33.74
C LEU A 546 -10.73 -1.37 -34.88
N GLY A 547 -11.44 -2.51 -34.97
CA GLY A 547 -12.44 -2.71 -36.03
C GLY A 547 -13.51 -1.62 -36.02
N GLY A 548 -13.96 -1.19 -37.20
CA GLY A 548 -15.02 -0.18 -37.31
C GLY A 548 -16.27 -0.61 -36.54
N GLY A 549 -16.81 0.28 -35.70
CA GLY A 549 -18.00 0.01 -34.87
C GLY A 549 -17.76 -0.80 -33.59
N VAL A 550 -16.52 -1.21 -33.29
CA VAL A 550 -16.21 -1.93 -32.05
C VAL A 550 -16.22 -0.96 -30.87
N THR A 551 -17.19 -1.13 -29.96
CA THR A 551 -17.27 -0.38 -28.70
C THR A 551 -16.77 -1.24 -27.55
N PRO A 552 -15.62 -0.92 -26.92
CA PRO A 552 -15.14 -1.67 -25.77
C PRO A 552 -16.10 -1.55 -24.58
N TYR A 553 -16.20 -2.61 -23.78
CA TYR A 553 -16.86 -2.55 -22.48
C TYR A 553 -16.13 -1.56 -21.57
N LYS A 554 -16.86 -0.76 -20.80
CA LYS A 554 -16.29 0.26 -19.92
C LYS A 554 -16.80 0.03 -18.50
N GLY A 555 -15.91 0.02 -17.53
CA GLY A 555 -16.25 0.00 -16.11
C GLY A 555 -15.49 1.06 -15.32
N VAL A 556 -16.10 1.58 -14.28
CA VAL A 556 -15.46 2.48 -13.32
C VAL A 556 -15.70 1.97 -11.91
N LYS A 557 -14.68 2.06 -11.06
CA LYS A 557 -14.76 1.69 -9.65
C LYS A 557 -14.13 2.78 -8.80
N TYR A 558 -14.80 3.10 -7.70
CA TYR A 558 -14.34 4.06 -6.70
C TYR A 558 -14.05 3.35 -5.38
N LEU A 559 -12.87 3.58 -4.80
CA LEU A 559 -12.46 2.96 -3.54
C LEU A 559 -11.71 3.95 -2.68
N CYS A 560 -12.20 4.19 -1.46
CA CYS A 560 -11.44 4.88 -0.43
C CYS A 560 -10.90 3.88 0.59
N ILE A 561 -9.63 4.07 0.98
CA ILE A 561 -8.96 3.30 2.04
C ILE A 561 -8.32 4.29 3.00
N LEU A 562 -8.62 4.18 4.29
CA LEU A 562 -7.83 4.87 5.32
C LEU A 562 -6.88 3.85 5.92
N LYS A 563 -5.65 3.84 5.41
CA LYS A 563 -4.65 2.83 5.78
C LYS A 563 -3.79 3.38 6.92
N GLN A 564 -3.82 2.72 8.07
CA GLN A 564 -2.77 2.89 9.08
C GLN A 564 -1.42 2.67 8.38
N SER A 565 -0.47 3.59 8.55
CA SER A 565 0.93 3.48 8.14
C SER A 565 1.60 2.35 8.91
N LYS A 566 1.18 1.11 8.65
CA LYS A 566 1.91 -0.09 9.01
C LYS A 566 3.13 -0.06 8.12
N LYS A 567 4.24 0.50 8.63
CA LYS A 567 5.59 0.11 8.19
C LYS A 567 5.51 -1.39 7.95
N LYS A 568 5.69 -1.84 6.70
CA LYS A 568 5.66 -3.25 6.29
C LYS A 568 6.78 -3.99 7.06
N LYS A 569 6.59 -4.27 8.34
CA LYS A 569 7.49 -5.03 9.18
C LYS A 569 6.67 -6.12 9.87
N VAL A 570 7.01 -7.36 9.55
CA VAL A 570 6.87 -8.54 10.43
C VAL A 570 5.49 -9.24 10.54
N LYS A 571 4.53 -9.07 9.61
CA LYS A 571 3.38 -10.03 9.53
C LYS A 571 3.65 -11.26 8.65
N LYS A 572 4.41 -11.14 7.54
CA LYS A 572 4.83 -12.32 6.72
C LYS A 572 5.79 -13.24 7.51
N VAL A 573 6.70 -12.69 8.31
CA VAL A 573 7.70 -13.46 9.08
C VAL A 573 7.06 -14.32 10.19
N LYS A 574 6.08 -13.79 10.94
CA LYS A 574 5.36 -14.58 11.96
C LYS A 574 4.51 -15.70 11.35
N LYS A 575 3.89 -15.47 10.18
CA LYS A 575 3.11 -16.50 9.46
C LYS A 575 4.03 -17.57 8.84
N LYS A 576 5.20 -17.19 8.30
CA LYS A 576 6.25 -18.11 7.80
C LYS A 576 6.82 -18.99 8.93
N LYS A 577 7.23 -18.40 10.07
CA LYS A 577 7.69 -19.14 11.26
C LYS A 577 6.63 -20.11 11.82
N LYS A 578 5.34 -19.72 11.83
CA LYS A 578 4.25 -20.61 12.30
C LYS A 578 3.98 -21.77 11.32
N LYS A 579 4.11 -21.55 10.00
CA LYS A 579 3.97 -22.58 8.96
C LYS A 579 5.14 -23.57 9.01
N GLU A 580 6.36 -23.08 9.16
CA GLU A 580 7.57 -23.91 9.27
C GLU A 580 7.59 -24.76 10.55
N LYS A 581 7.15 -24.20 11.69
CA LYS A 581 7.02 -24.94 12.96
C LYS A 581 5.94 -26.04 12.85
N LYS A 582 4.85 -25.81 12.12
CA LYS A 582 3.83 -26.84 11.82
C LYS A 582 4.38 -27.95 10.92
N GLU A 583 5.17 -27.61 9.91
CA GLU A 583 5.76 -28.58 8.99
C GLU A 583 6.81 -29.46 9.68
N LYS A 584 7.70 -28.87 10.49
CA LYS A 584 8.67 -29.60 11.33
C LYS A 584 7.95 -30.57 12.29
N LYS A 585 6.83 -30.17 12.90
CA LYS A 585 6.01 -31.05 13.78
C LYS A 585 5.37 -32.21 13.00
N LYS A 586 4.93 -31.98 11.76
CA LYS A 586 4.35 -33.01 10.87
C LYS A 586 5.41 -34.02 10.40
N LYS A 587 6.61 -33.56 10.02
CA LYS A 587 7.76 -34.42 9.68
C LYS A 587 8.19 -35.29 10.88
N LYS A 588 8.25 -34.71 12.10
CA LYS A 588 8.59 -35.46 13.33
C LYS A 588 7.56 -36.54 13.67
N LYS A 589 6.25 -36.27 13.50
CA LYS A 589 5.18 -37.28 13.65
C LYS A 589 5.27 -38.40 12.60
N LYS A 590 5.55 -38.08 11.33
CA LYS A 590 5.75 -39.09 10.27
C LYS A 590 6.95 -40.01 10.57
N LYS A 591 8.07 -39.43 11.04
CA LYS A 591 9.27 -40.20 11.42
C LYS A 591 9.01 -41.13 12.62
N LYS A 592 8.24 -40.68 13.62
CA LYS A 592 7.79 -41.51 14.76
C LYS A 592 6.88 -42.66 14.34
N LYS A 593 5.94 -42.43 13.39
CA LYS A 593 5.08 -43.49 12.84
C LYS A 593 5.90 -44.53 12.04
N LYS A 594 6.85 -44.11 11.21
CA LYS A 594 7.75 -45.05 10.48
C LYS A 594 8.59 -45.90 11.45
N LYS A 595 9.16 -45.30 12.51
CA LYS A 595 9.89 -46.07 13.54
C LYS A 595 9.01 -47.07 14.28
N LYS A 596 7.76 -46.71 14.62
CA LYS A 596 6.81 -47.65 15.23
C LYS A 596 6.40 -48.79 14.29
N LYS A 597 6.26 -48.52 12.98
CA LYS A 597 5.94 -49.56 12.00
C LYS A 597 7.11 -50.54 11.82
N LYS A 598 8.34 -50.03 11.69
CA LYS A 598 9.55 -50.86 11.58
C LYS A 598 9.77 -51.75 12.81
N LYS A 599 9.53 -51.21 14.02
CA LYS A 599 9.62 -51.99 15.27
C LYS A 599 8.51 -53.06 15.39
N LYS A 600 7.37 -52.87 14.71
CA LYS A 600 6.27 -53.85 14.70
C LYS A 600 6.51 -54.97 13.66
N GLU A 601 7.15 -54.64 12.54
CA GLU A 601 7.63 -55.62 11.55
C GLU A 601 8.79 -56.46 12.12
N GLU A 602 9.80 -55.83 12.77
CA GLU A 602 10.90 -56.57 13.42
C GLU A 602 10.41 -57.50 14.55
N ASN A 603 9.36 -57.14 15.28
CA ASN A 603 8.76 -58.02 16.30
C ASN A 603 7.88 -59.14 15.70
N SER A 604 7.36 -59.02 14.47
CA SER A 604 6.62 -60.14 13.85
C SER A 604 7.57 -61.15 13.20
N THR A 605 8.75 -60.72 12.75
CA THR A 605 9.78 -61.64 12.22
C THR A 605 10.43 -62.50 13.31
N PHE A 606 10.40 -62.07 14.57
CA PHE A 606 10.94 -62.84 15.69
C PHE A 606 10.00 -63.94 16.21
N VAL A 607 8.71 -63.90 15.84
CA VAL A 607 7.70 -64.90 16.25
C VAL A 607 7.59 -66.05 15.23
N SER A 608 8.16 -65.92 14.03
CA SER A 608 8.12 -66.95 12.98
C SER A 608 9.37 -67.82 12.88
N VAL A 609 10.18 -67.91 13.95
CA VAL A 609 11.41 -68.74 14.01
C VAL A 609 11.34 -69.82 15.10
N PHE A 610 10.17 -69.99 15.72
CA PHE A 610 9.86 -71.14 16.57
C PHE A 610 8.47 -71.68 16.19
N ASP A 611 8.43 -72.41 15.07
CA ASP A 611 7.55 -73.55 14.79
C ASP A 611 8.19 -74.37 13.65
#